data_AF-A0A3D0RA24-F1
#
_entry.id   AF-A0A3D0RA24-F1
#
_cell.length_a   1.000
_cell.length_b   1.000
_cell.length_c   1.000
_cell.angle_alpha   90.00
_cell.angle_beta   90.00
_cell.angle_gamma   90.00
#
_symmetry.space_group_name_H-M   'P 1'
#
loop_
_entity.id
_entity.type
_entity.pdbx_description
1 polymer ?
#
loop_
_entity_poly.entity_id
_entity_poly.type
_entity_poly.pdbx_seq_one_letter_code
_entity_poly.pdbx_strand_id
1 'polypeptide(L)' 'PQITVDPGEVETNMVFAGLPEGAAAPLQKHLLDRGILINRGEPQIRLVTHLDCGVDEIDLFVEEVQGFFA' A
#
# COMPACT_ATOMS: atom_id res chain seq x y z
N PRO A 1 -5.60 10.87 8.80
CA PRO A 1 -5.36 9.91 7.70
C PRO A 1 -4.06 10.26 6.97
N GLN A 2 -3.01 9.48 7.25
CA GLN A 2 -1.68 9.67 6.66
C GLN A 2 -1.64 9.18 5.21
N ILE A 3 -2.52 8.25 4.84
CA ILE A 3 -2.73 7.79 3.46
C ILE A 3 -4.05 8.35 2.92
N THR A 4 -4.06 8.71 1.64
CA THR A 4 -5.28 9.08 0.91
C THR A 4 -5.56 8.08 -0.21
N VAL A 5 -6.83 7.70 -0.39
CA VAL A 5 -7.30 6.87 -1.50
C VAL A 5 -8.58 7.51 -2.01
N ASP A 6 -8.71 7.67 -3.33
CA ASP A 6 -9.96 8.06 -3.96
C ASP A 6 -10.65 6.80 -4.52
N PRO A 7 -11.77 6.34 -3.94
CA PRO A 7 -12.52 5.20 -4.47
C PRO A 7 -13.02 5.38 -5.92
N GLY A 8 -13.14 6.63 -6.40
CA GLY A 8 -13.50 6.95 -7.78
C GLY A 8 -12.37 6.75 -8.79
N GLU A 9 -11.11 6.69 -8.33
CA GLU A 9 -9.92 6.41 -9.14
C GLU A 9 -9.46 4.94 -9.03
N VAL A 10 -10.12 4.13 -8.21
CA VAL A 10 -9.86 2.69 -8.13
C VAL A 10 -10.36 2.04 -9.42
N GLU A 11 -9.43 1.42 -10.15
CA GLU A 11 -9.75 0.58 -11.32
C GLU A 11 -9.99 -0.87 -10.88
N THR A 12 -10.44 -1.72 -11.82
CA THR A 12 -10.86 -3.11 -11.58
C THR A 12 -10.02 -3.88 -10.56
N ASN A 13 -8.69 -3.82 -10.67
CA ASN A 13 -7.75 -4.47 -9.75
C ASN A 13 -6.63 -3.54 -9.29
N MET A 14 -6.76 -2.22 -9.46
CA MET A 14 -5.71 -1.26 -9.10
C MET A 14 -6.20 -0.24 -8.10
N VAL A 15 -5.46 -0.11 -7.01
CA VAL A 15 -5.68 0.92 -5.98
C VAL A 15 -4.51 1.89 -6.02
N PHE A 16 -4.85 3.17 -6.15
CA PHE A 16 -3.90 4.26 -6.12
C PHE A 16 -3.97 4.97 -4.76
N ALA A 17 -2.87 4.97 -4.02
CA ALA A 17 -2.82 5.53 -2.67
C ALA A 17 -1.76 6.63 -2.57
N GLY A 18 -2.18 7.83 -2.16
CA GLY A 18 -1.31 8.95 -1.87
C GLY A 18 -0.60 8.76 -0.53
N LEU A 19 0.70 9.06 -0.51
CA LEU A 19 1.55 8.97 0.68
C LEU A 19 2.06 10.35 1.10
N PRO A 20 2.37 10.57 2.38
CA PRO A 20 3.08 11.77 2.82
C PRO A 20 4.47 11.81 2.15
N GLU A 21 4.96 13.03 1.89
CA GLU A 21 6.30 13.24 1.34
C GLU A 21 7.37 12.50 2.17
N GLY A 22 8.23 11.74 1.51
CA GLY A 22 9.29 10.97 2.16
C GLY A 22 8.85 9.67 2.82
N ALA A 23 7.55 9.35 2.89
CA ALA A 23 7.04 8.11 3.50
C ALA A 23 7.21 6.88 2.59
N ALA A 24 7.32 7.06 1.27
CA ALA A 24 7.34 5.96 0.31
C ALA A 24 8.50 4.97 0.51
N ALA A 25 9.72 5.46 0.72
CA ALA A 25 10.89 4.59 0.89
C ALA A 25 10.89 3.84 2.24
N PRO A 26 10.62 4.50 3.38
CA PRO A 26 10.51 3.82 4.68
C PRO A 26 9.36 2.82 4.72
N LEU A 27 8.19 3.14 4.16
CA LEU A 27 7.05 2.23 4.10
C LEU A 27 7.37 0.99 3.26
N GLN A 28 7.98 1.17 2.08
CA GLN A 28 8.40 0.05 1.25
C GLN A 28 9.37 -0.86 2.01
N LYS A 29 10.36 -0.30 2.71
CA LYS A 29 11.30 -1.09 3.51
C LYS A 29 10.60 -1.85 4.63
N HIS A 30 9.71 -1.18 5.36
CA HIS A 30 8.96 -1.76 6.47
C HIS A 30 8.13 -2.99 6.03
N LEU A 31 7.48 -2.87 4.88
CA LEU A 31 6.68 -3.93 4.28
C LEU A 31 7.55 -5.06 3.70
N LEU A 32 8.67 -4.71 3.06
CA LEU A 32 9.63 -5.69 2.53
C LEU A 32 10.21 -6.58 3.63
N ASP A 33 10.54 -6.02 4.79
CA ASP A 33 11.07 -6.76 5.94
C ASP A 33 10.04 -7.80 6.48
N ARG A 34 8.77 -7.70 6.06
CA ARG A 34 7.65 -8.62 6.38
C ARG A 34 7.21 -9.50 5.20
N GLY A 35 7.95 -9.46 4.09
CA GLY A 35 7.65 -10.24 2.90
C GLY A 35 6.60 -9.60 1.97
N ILE A 36 6.20 -8.36 2.22
CA ILE A 36 5.21 -7.66 1.39
C ILE A 36 5.93 -6.74 0.40
N LEU A 37 5.71 -6.97 -0.90
CA LEU A 37 6.34 -6.22 -1.96
C LEU A 37 5.40 -5.13 -2.48
N ILE A 38 5.85 -3.87 -2.40
CA ILE A 38 5.18 -2.74 -3.05
C ILE A 38 6.17 -1.98 -3.95
N ASN A 39 5.63 -1.35 -4.99
CA ASN A 39 6.40 -0.43 -5.81
C ASN A 39 6.68 0.86 -5.03
N ARG A 40 7.89 1.40 -5.20
CA ARG A 40 8.26 2.72 -4.68
C ARG A 40 7.75 3.81 -5.62
N GLY A 41 6.52 4.25 -5.41
CA GLY A 41 5.91 5.39 -6.10
C GLY A 41 5.79 6.60 -5.17
N GLU A 42 6.05 7.79 -5.70
CA GLU A 42 5.87 9.07 -5.01
C GLU A 42 5.33 10.11 -6.02
N PRO A 43 4.30 10.90 -5.68
CA PRO A 43 3.59 10.98 -4.38
C PRO A 43 2.58 9.84 -4.14
N GLN A 44 2.42 8.93 -5.11
CA GLN A 44 1.38 7.91 -5.10
C GLN A 44 1.96 6.52 -5.36
N ILE A 45 1.50 5.53 -4.62
CA ILE A 45 1.77 4.11 -4.89
C ILE A 45 0.60 3.49 -5.65
N ARG A 46 0.92 2.60 -6.60
CA ARG A 46 -0.03 1.77 -7.33
C ARG A 46 0.05 0.34 -6.83
N LEU A 47 -1.02 -0.10 -6.17
CA LEU A 47 -1.22 -1.46 -5.69
C LEU A 47 -2.07 -2.20 -6.71
N VAL A 48 -1.71 -3.45 -7.02
CA VAL A 48 -2.40 -4.25 -8.02
C VAL A 48 -2.72 -5.60 -7.40
N THR A 49 -3.99 -5.99 -7.39
CA THR A 49 -4.40 -7.34 -6.98
C THR A 49 -4.35 -8.29 -8.16
N HIS A 50 -4.10 -9.57 -7.87
CA HIS A 50 -4.14 -10.66 -8.83
C HIS A 50 -4.65 -11.94 -8.17
N LEU A 51 -4.71 -13.05 -8.92
CA LEU A 51 -5.21 -14.33 -8.43
C LEU A 51 -4.42 -14.88 -7.23
N ASP A 52 -3.13 -14.56 -7.15
CA ASP A 52 -2.28 -14.93 -6.01
C ASP A 52 -2.30 -13.89 -4.86
N CYS A 53 -3.39 -13.13 -4.72
CA CYS A 53 -3.63 -12.24 -3.58
C CYS A 53 -4.91 -12.67 -2.84
N GLY A 54 -4.76 -13.22 -1.65
CA GLY A 54 -5.83 -13.58 -0.73
C GLY A 54 -6.37 -12.39 0.05
N VAL A 55 -7.57 -12.56 0.63
CA VAL A 55 -8.18 -11.55 1.51
C VAL A 55 -7.35 -11.36 2.79
N ASP A 56 -6.82 -12.46 3.33
CA ASP A 56 -5.94 -12.49 4.49
C ASP A 56 -4.61 -11.74 4.25
N GLU A 57 -4.05 -11.85 3.04
CA GLU A 57 -2.85 -11.09 2.65
C GLU A 57 -3.14 -9.59 2.51
N ILE A 58 -4.33 -9.22 2.03
CA ILE A 58 -4.78 -7.82 1.98
C ILE A 58 -4.98 -7.27 3.40
N ASP A 59 -5.60 -8.04 4.28
CA ASP A 59 -5.82 -7.65 5.68
C ASP A 59 -4.47 -7.42 6.39
N LEU A 60 -3.52 -8.35 6.22
CA LEU A 60 -2.15 -8.19 6.73
C LEU A 60 -1.47 -6.92 6.19
N PHE A 61 -1.59 -6.64 4.88
CA PHE A 61 -1.06 -5.41 4.31
C PHE A 61 -1.65 -4.17 4.97
N VAL A 62 -2.96 -4.12 5.17
CA VAL A 62 -3.64 -2.99 5.81
C VAL A 62 -3.18 -2.82 7.26
N GLU A 63 -3.07 -3.90 8.03
CA GLU A 63 -2.59 -3.87 9.41
C GLU A 63 -1.16 -3.32 9.52
N GLU A 64 -0.24 -3.79 8.68
CA GLU A 64 1.16 -3.35 8.72
C GLU A 64 1.34 -1.91 8.27
N VAL A 65 0.55 -1.47 7.29
CA VAL A 65 0.49 -0.06 6.89
C VAL A 65 -0.01 0.81 8.04
N GLN A 66 -1.07 0.39 8.74
CA GLN A 66 -1.57 1.10 9.92
C GLN A 66 -0.52 1.15 11.04
N GLY A 67 0.13 0.02 11.32
CA GLY A 67 1.19 -0.09 12.32
C GLY A 67 2.41 0.78 12.03
N PHE A 68 2.73 1.00 10.75
CA PHE A 68 3.82 1.90 10.34
C PHE A 68 3.53 3.37 10.67
N PHE A 69 2.27 3.81 10.60
CA PHE A 69 1.86 5.21 10.84
C PHE A 69 1.32 5.51 12.25
N ALA A 70 1.29 4.50 13.13
CA ALA A 70 0.80 4.61 14.51
C ALA A 70 1.74 5.42 15.43
#